data_AF-A0A373GR24-F1
#
_entry.id   AF-A0A373GR24-F1
#
_cell.length_a   1.000
_cell.length_b   1.000
_cell.length_c   1.000
_cell.angle_alpha   90.00
_cell.angle_beta   90.00
_cell.angle_gamma   90.00
#
_symmetry.space_group_name_H-M   'P 1'
#
loop_
_entity.id
_entity.type
_entity.pdbx_description
1 polymer ?
#
loop_
_entity_poly.entity_id
_entity_poly.type
_entity_poly.pdbx_seq_one_letter_code
_entity_poly.pdbx_strand_id
1 'polypeptide(L)'
;MNFLDKMERKYGRYALSHLTMYIIVTYIAGYIIALAAPIMRQYLTLEPYYILHGQIWRLVSWILIPPSGLDIFTIIMLFFYYSIGTSLERAWGDFKYNVYIFSGILMTILGSFLLYGIEYAVKGYPALMGTAFSTYYISLSIFLGFAISFPDMQVLLYFIIPIKIKWLAYLDVALLAYSMITSILSGNWAGCVVILCSLANVLVFFLMTRKGKHNSFRQNRRRKEFKKAVSRGEAEYRNLNGITKHKCAICGRTEKDDPNLEFRFCSRCNGNYEYCQDHLFTHEHVK
;
A
#
# COMPACT_ATOMS: atom_id res chain seq x y z
N MET A 1 8.19 -12.05 3.99
CA MET A 1 8.01 -11.21 2.79
C MET A 1 6.65 -11.54 2.25
N ASN A 2 5.79 -10.53 2.08
CA ASN A 2 4.49 -10.73 1.46
C ASN A 2 4.67 -11.10 -0.02
N PHE A 3 3.65 -11.69 -0.63
CA PHE A 3 3.62 -12.02 -2.06
C PHE A 3 3.89 -10.77 -2.92
N LEU A 4 3.28 -9.64 -2.55
CA LEU A 4 3.51 -8.34 -3.18
C LEU A 4 4.97 -7.90 -3.11
N ASP A 5 5.65 -8.04 -1.96
CA ASP A 5 7.06 -7.65 -1.82
C ASP A 5 7.98 -8.50 -2.73
N LYS A 6 7.62 -9.77 -2.98
CA LYS A 6 8.37 -10.64 -3.91
C LYS A 6 8.15 -10.21 -5.35
N MET A 7 6.91 -9.89 -5.72
CA MET A 7 6.59 -9.40 -7.06
C MET A 7 7.22 -8.03 -7.32
N GLU A 8 7.21 -7.13 -6.34
CA GLU A 8 7.84 -5.80 -6.41
C GLU A 8 9.33 -5.92 -6.74
N ARG A 9 10.04 -6.86 -6.09
CA ARG A 9 11.47 -7.09 -6.41
C ARG A 9 11.72 -7.60 -7.82
N LYS A 10 10.78 -8.36 -8.40
CA LYS A 10 10.95 -8.98 -9.73
C LYS A 10 10.45 -8.07 -10.87
N TYR A 11 9.34 -7.38 -10.64
CA TYR A 11 8.60 -6.64 -11.66
C TYR A 11 8.50 -5.14 -11.38
N GLY A 12 9.06 -4.63 -10.27
CA GLY A 12 9.01 -3.22 -9.90
C GLY A 12 9.54 -2.28 -10.98
N ARG A 13 10.49 -2.72 -11.81
CA ARG A 13 11.02 -1.94 -12.95
C ARG A 13 10.01 -1.64 -14.05
N TYR A 14 8.88 -2.36 -14.10
CA TYR A 14 7.82 -2.17 -15.08
C TYR A 14 6.65 -1.35 -14.53
N ALA A 15 6.74 -0.89 -13.28
CA ALA A 15 5.76 0.00 -12.70
C ALA A 15 5.77 1.33 -13.46
N LEU A 16 4.59 1.78 -13.90
CA LEU A 16 4.43 3.11 -14.48
C LEU A 16 4.49 4.14 -13.35
N SER A 17 5.42 5.08 -13.45
CA SER A 17 5.46 6.26 -12.60
C SER A 17 4.41 7.27 -13.08
N HIS A 18 3.78 8.00 -12.15
CA HIS A 18 2.76 9.01 -12.43
C HIS A 18 1.47 8.42 -13.04
N LEU A 19 1.08 7.21 -12.62
CA LEU A 19 -0.13 6.55 -13.10
C LEU A 19 -1.38 7.40 -12.90
N THR A 20 -1.47 8.12 -11.76
CA THR A 20 -2.60 9.02 -11.49
C THR A 20 -2.76 10.08 -12.60
N MET A 21 -1.66 10.62 -13.12
CA MET A 21 -1.69 11.62 -14.18
C MET A 21 -2.27 11.03 -15.48
N TYR A 22 -1.84 9.82 -15.86
CA TYR A 22 -2.36 9.14 -17.04
C TYR A 22 -3.86 8.85 -16.93
N ILE A 23 -4.34 8.46 -15.74
CA ILE A 23 -5.79 8.26 -15.50
C ILE A 23 -6.56 9.55 -15.74
N ILE A 24 -6.12 10.68 -15.17
CA ILE A 24 -6.80 11.97 -15.31
C ILE A 24 -6.77 12.46 -16.77
N VAL A 25 -5.65 12.32 -17.47
CA VAL A 25 -5.56 12.65 -18.91
C VAL A 25 -6.54 11.80 -19.72
N THR A 26 -6.69 10.52 -19.37
CA THR A 26 -7.65 9.63 -20.02
C THR A 26 -9.09 10.09 -19.80
N TYR A 27 -9.41 10.61 -18.61
CA TYR A 27 -10.73 11.18 -18.33
C TYR A 27 -10.99 12.45 -19.15
N ILE A 28 -10.00 13.34 -19.26
CA ILE A 28 -10.09 14.56 -20.08
C ILE A 28 -10.30 14.19 -21.56
N ALA A 29 -9.55 13.23 -22.09
CA ALA A 29 -9.74 12.72 -23.44
C ALA A 29 -11.15 12.13 -23.64
N GLY A 30 -11.64 11.40 -22.64
CA GLY A 30 -13.00 10.89 -22.57
C GLY A 30 -14.08 11.96 -22.70
N TYR A 31 -13.91 13.05 -21.97
CA TYR A 31 -14.80 14.20 -22.02
C TYR A 31 -14.79 14.90 -23.37
N ILE A 32 -13.60 15.06 -23.98
CA ILE A 32 -13.47 15.63 -25.34
C ILE A 32 -14.23 14.75 -26.34
N ILE A 33 -14.05 13.43 -26.29
CA ILE A 33 -14.78 12.50 -27.18
C ILE A 33 -16.29 12.58 -26.93
N ALA A 34 -16.72 12.65 -25.67
CA ALA A 34 -18.12 12.72 -25.31
C ALA A 34 -18.83 13.96 -25.89
N LEU A 35 -18.11 15.07 -26.04
CA LEU A 35 -18.58 16.32 -26.64
C LEU A 35 -18.47 16.32 -28.17
N ALA A 36 -17.33 15.91 -28.72
CA ALA A 36 -17.04 15.99 -30.15
C ALA A 36 -17.70 14.88 -30.97
N ALA A 37 -17.84 13.69 -30.39
CA ALA A 37 -18.34 12.49 -31.07
C ALA A 37 -19.20 11.64 -30.13
N PRO A 38 -20.44 12.07 -29.81
CA PRO A 38 -21.31 11.38 -28.86
C PRO A 38 -21.65 9.94 -29.27
N ILE A 39 -21.69 9.66 -30.58
CA ILE A 39 -21.90 8.31 -31.13
C ILE A 39 -20.70 7.41 -30.79
N MET A 40 -19.48 7.94 -30.86
CA MET A 40 -18.26 7.18 -30.59
C MET A 40 -18.22 6.66 -29.15
N ARG A 41 -18.84 7.38 -28.20
CA ARG A 41 -18.98 6.97 -26.80
C ARG A 41 -19.60 5.57 -26.64
N GLN A 42 -20.58 5.21 -27.49
CA GLN A 42 -21.24 3.91 -27.44
C GLN A 42 -20.32 2.75 -27.87
N TYR A 43 -19.27 3.04 -28.64
CA TYR A 43 -18.25 2.07 -29.03
C TYR A 43 -17.15 1.89 -28.00
N LEU A 44 -17.07 2.79 -27.00
CA LEU A 44 -16.07 2.77 -25.96
C LEU A 44 -16.54 2.02 -24.70
N THR A 45 -17.84 1.78 -24.53
CA THR A 45 -18.43 1.14 -23.34
C THR A 45 -17.99 -0.31 -23.18
N LEU A 46 -17.84 -0.72 -21.91
CA LEU A 46 -17.51 -2.10 -21.55
C LEU A 46 -18.77 -2.96 -21.68
N GLU A 47 -18.99 -3.50 -22.88
CA GLU A 47 -20.16 -4.32 -23.19
C GLU A 47 -19.74 -5.76 -23.52
N PRO A 48 -19.91 -6.73 -22.59
CA PRO A 48 -19.54 -8.12 -22.78
C PRO A 48 -20.14 -8.74 -24.04
N TYR A 49 -21.40 -8.40 -24.35
CA TYR A 49 -22.07 -8.88 -25.57
C TYR A 49 -21.24 -8.56 -26.82
N TYR A 50 -20.89 -7.30 -27.05
CA TYR A 50 -20.12 -6.92 -28.25
C TYR A 50 -18.67 -7.42 -28.22
N ILE A 51 -18.07 -7.58 -27.04
CA ILE A 51 -16.72 -8.15 -26.91
C ILE A 51 -16.71 -9.60 -27.41
N LEU A 52 -17.69 -10.40 -27.03
CA LEU A 52 -17.84 -11.79 -27.49
C LEU A 52 -18.11 -11.87 -29.00
N HIS A 53 -18.62 -10.80 -29.62
CA HIS A 53 -18.85 -10.68 -31.07
C HIS A 53 -17.71 -9.97 -31.82
N GLY A 54 -16.51 -9.86 -31.22
CA GLY A 54 -15.29 -9.39 -31.89
C GLY A 54 -14.86 -7.95 -31.59
N GLN A 55 -15.59 -7.20 -30.75
CA GLN A 55 -15.22 -5.83 -30.37
C GLN A 55 -14.25 -5.80 -29.17
N ILE A 56 -13.06 -6.40 -29.33
CA ILE A 56 -12.10 -6.63 -28.24
C ILE A 56 -11.54 -5.32 -27.65
N TRP A 57 -11.48 -4.23 -28.43
CA TRP A 57 -10.99 -2.93 -27.96
C TRP A 57 -11.78 -2.39 -26.75
N ARG A 58 -13.05 -2.82 -26.58
CA ARG A 58 -13.91 -2.46 -25.46
C ARG A 58 -13.38 -2.88 -24.09
N LEU A 59 -12.41 -3.81 -24.03
CA LEU A 59 -11.71 -4.18 -22.80
C LEU A 59 -10.80 -3.07 -22.25
N VAL A 60 -10.38 -2.14 -23.11
CA VAL A 60 -9.47 -1.03 -22.75
C VAL A 60 -10.14 0.32 -22.92
N SER A 61 -10.93 0.49 -23.98
CA SER A 61 -11.51 1.79 -24.34
C SER A 61 -12.46 2.36 -23.29
N TRP A 62 -13.06 1.52 -22.44
CA TRP A 62 -13.99 1.96 -21.40
C TRP A 62 -13.32 2.82 -20.32
N ILE A 63 -12.00 2.75 -20.19
CA ILE A 63 -11.22 3.62 -19.30
C ILE A 63 -11.32 5.09 -19.74
N LEU A 64 -11.66 5.35 -21.01
CA LEU A 64 -11.95 6.69 -21.52
C LEU A 64 -13.36 7.17 -21.18
N ILE A 65 -14.23 6.36 -20.57
CA ILE A 65 -15.57 6.83 -20.25
C ILE A 65 -15.53 7.64 -18.96
N PRO A 66 -15.90 8.92 -18.99
CA PRO A 66 -15.88 9.74 -17.79
C PRO A 66 -16.91 9.26 -16.75
N PRO A 67 -16.66 9.51 -15.45
CA PRO A 67 -17.51 9.02 -14.36
C PRO A 67 -18.86 9.77 -14.26
N SER A 68 -18.89 11.03 -14.68
CA SER A 68 -20.06 11.92 -14.64
C SER A 68 -20.12 12.82 -15.88
N GLY A 69 -21.22 13.53 -16.09
CA GLY A 69 -21.29 14.58 -17.12
C GLY A 69 -20.33 15.74 -16.83
N LEU A 70 -20.06 16.59 -17.82
CA LEU A 70 -19.24 17.79 -17.62
C LEU A 70 -20.01 18.88 -16.90
N ASP A 71 -19.54 19.25 -15.71
CA ASP A 71 -19.99 20.41 -14.97
C ASP A 71 -18.79 21.08 -14.23
N ILE A 72 -19.04 22.24 -13.62
CA ILE A 72 -18.01 22.95 -12.85
C ILE A 72 -17.46 22.07 -11.71
N PHE A 73 -18.32 21.22 -11.13
CA PHE A 73 -17.95 20.30 -10.05
C PHE A 73 -17.05 19.16 -10.52
N THR A 74 -17.16 18.74 -11.78
CA THR A 74 -16.31 17.73 -12.40
C THR A 74 -14.87 18.19 -12.46
N ILE A 75 -14.61 19.46 -12.79
CA ILE A 75 -13.25 20.00 -12.81
C ILE A 75 -12.66 19.97 -11.39
N ILE A 76 -13.45 20.38 -10.39
CA ILE A 76 -13.06 20.33 -8.97
C ILE A 76 -12.79 18.88 -8.54
N MET A 77 -13.65 17.95 -8.94
CA MET A 77 -13.51 16.52 -8.66
C MET A 77 -12.27 15.90 -9.32
N LEU A 78 -11.98 16.24 -10.58
CA LEU A 78 -10.77 15.76 -11.27
C LEU A 78 -9.51 16.26 -10.57
N PHE A 79 -9.48 17.52 -10.15
CA PHE A 79 -8.37 18.07 -9.37
C PHE A 79 -8.25 17.37 -8.02
N PHE A 80 -9.37 17.13 -7.34
CA PHE A 80 -9.41 16.38 -6.09
C PHE A 80 -8.86 14.96 -6.25
N TYR A 81 -9.32 14.22 -7.25
CA TYR A 81 -8.83 12.87 -7.56
C TYR A 81 -7.36 12.84 -7.93
N TYR A 82 -6.88 13.82 -8.69
CA TYR A 82 -5.46 13.98 -8.97
C TYR A 82 -4.64 14.18 -7.67
N SER A 83 -5.11 15.06 -6.78
CA SER A 83 -4.44 15.35 -5.51
C SER A 83 -4.37 14.13 -4.58
N ILE A 84 -5.50 13.44 -4.36
CA ILE A 84 -5.51 12.26 -3.50
C ILE A 84 -4.80 11.06 -4.15
N GLY A 85 -4.92 10.89 -5.47
CA GLY A 85 -4.29 9.80 -6.21
C GLY A 85 -2.78 9.92 -6.20
N THR A 86 -2.24 11.11 -6.48
CA THR A 86 -0.79 11.36 -6.42
C THR A 86 -0.23 11.21 -5.00
N SER A 87 -1.00 11.63 -3.98
CA SER A 87 -0.62 11.42 -2.58
C SER A 87 -0.58 9.92 -2.23
N LEU A 88 -1.55 9.14 -2.71
CA LEU A 88 -1.60 7.70 -2.51
C LEU A 88 -0.48 6.97 -3.26
N GLU A 89 -0.22 7.35 -4.51
CA GLU A 89 0.84 6.80 -5.36
C GLU A 89 2.22 6.99 -4.70
N ARG A 90 2.51 8.21 -4.20
CA ARG A 90 3.75 8.50 -3.46
C ARG A 90 3.86 7.71 -2.15
N ALA A 91 2.75 7.51 -1.45
CA ALA A 91 2.74 6.83 -0.17
C ALA A 91 2.94 5.30 -0.29
N TRP A 92 2.36 4.70 -1.32
CA TRP A 92 2.40 3.26 -1.54
C TRP A 92 3.59 2.82 -2.41
N GLY A 93 4.13 3.74 -3.22
CA GLY A 93 5.13 3.47 -4.24
C GLY A 93 4.49 2.94 -5.54
N ASP A 94 5.15 3.24 -6.66
CA ASP A 94 4.64 3.02 -8.01
C ASP A 94 4.13 1.59 -8.22
N PHE A 95 4.89 0.57 -7.80
CA PHE A 95 4.51 -0.83 -8.04
C PHE A 95 3.19 -1.21 -7.37
N LYS A 96 3.02 -0.89 -6.08
CA LYS A 96 1.81 -1.26 -5.33
C LYS A 96 0.60 -0.48 -5.82
N TYR A 97 0.79 0.79 -6.16
CA TYR A 97 -0.26 1.61 -6.76
C TYR A 97 -0.69 1.08 -8.14
N ASN A 98 0.26 0.70 -9.00
CA ASN A 98 -0.04 0.04 -10.27
C ASN A 98 -0.84 -1.25 -10.08
N VAL A 99 -0.37 -2.15 -9.21
CA VAL A 99 -1.09 -3.41 -8.93
C VAL A 99 -2.51 -3.13 -8.46
N TYR A 100 -2.71 -2.12 -7.61
CA TYR A 100 -4.03 -1.74 -7.10
C TYR A 100 -5.00 -1.27 -8.18
N ILE A 101 -4.53 -0.41 -9.08
CA ILE A 101 -5.37 0.12 -10.18
C ILE A 101 -5.63 -0.97 -11.22
N PHE A 102 -4.60 -1.72 -11.63
CA PHE A 102 -4.77 -2.79 -12.63
C PHE A 102 -5.61 -3.96 -12.09
N SER A 103 -5.51 -4.29 -10.80
CA SER A 103 -6.41 -5.28 -10.19
C SER A 103 -7.85 -4.78 -10.17
N GLY A 104 -8.06 -3.47 -9.97
CA GLY A 104 -9.37 -2.84 -10.08
C GLY A 104 -9.96 -2.96 -11.48
N ILE A 105 -9.20 -2.56 -12.50
CA ILE A 105 -9.59 -2.68 -13.92
C ILE A 105 -9.95 -4.14 -14.25
N LEU A 106 -9.12 -5.10 -13.83
CA LEU A 106 -9.35 -6.52 -14.08
C LEU A 106 -10.60 -7.04 -13.35
N MET A 107 -10.81 -6.66 -12.08
CA MET A 107 -12.02 -6.98 -11.32
C MET A 107 -13.27 -6.41 -11.98
N THR A 108 -13.22 -5.20 -12.52
CA THR A 108 -14.34 -4.58 -13.26
C THR A 108 -14.64 -5.35 -14.54
N ILE A 109 -13.61 -5.73 -15.30
CA ILE A 109 -13.77 -6.54 -16.51
C ILE A 109 -14.42 -7.89 -16.14
N LEU A 110 -13.84 -8.64 -15.20
CA LEU A 110 -14.40 -9.92 -14.76
C LEU A 110 -15.83 -9.77 -14.22
N GLY A 111 -16.09 -8.73 -13.43
CA GLY A 111 -17.41 -8.40 -12.90
C GLY A 111 -18.44 -8.16 -14.01
N SER A 112 -18.05 -7.50 -15.10
CA SER A 112 -18.93 -7.28 -16.26
C SER A 112 -19.30 -8.59 -16.97
N PHE A 113 -18.35 -9.49 -17.19
CA PHE A 113 -18.62 -10.80 -17.79
C PHE A 113 -19.44 -11.69 -16.88
N LEU A 114 -19.16 -11.68 -15.58
CA LEU A 114 -19.93 -12.44 -14.59
C LEU A 114 -21.39 -11.95 -14.56
N LEU A 115 -21.59 -10.63 -14.50
CA LEU A 115 -22.91 -10.04 -14.52
C LEU A 115 -23.67 -10.38 -15.81
N TYR A 116 -23.01 -10.26 -16.97
CA TYR A 116 -23.58 -10.66 -18.25
C TYR A 116 -24.01 -12.13 -18.27
N GLY A 117 -23.20 -13.04 -17.74
CA GLY A 117 -23.55 -14.45 -17.62
C GLY A 117 -24.75 -14.69 -16.71
N ILE A 118 -24.82 -14.02 -15.55
CA ILE A 118 -25.94 -14.14 -14.61
C ILE A 118 -27.22 -13.60 -15.23
N GLU A 119 -27.18 -12.41 -15.84
CA GLU A 119 -28.37 -11.82 -16.47
C GLU A 119 -28.86 -12.66 -17.64
N TYR A 120 -27.95 -13.20 -18.46
CA TYR A 120 -28.30 -14.11 -19.53
C TYR A 120 -28.96 -15.39 -18.99
N ALA A 121 -28.47 -15.94 -17.89
CA ALA A 121 -29.05 -17.14 -17.26
C ALA A 121 -30.42 -16.88 -16.62
N VAL A 122 -30.66 -15.69 -16.05
CA VAL A 122 -31.92 -15.34 -15.38
C VAL A 122 -32.99 -14.89 -16.38
N LYS A 123 -32.63 -14.03 -17.35
CA LYS A 123 -33.57 -13.41 -18.29
C LYS A 123 -33.73 -14.19 -19.58
N GLY A 124 -32.76 -15.02 -19.96
CA GLY A 124 -32.76 -15.81 -21.20
C GLY A 124 -32.41 -15.02 -22.47
N TYR A 125 -32.05 -13.74 -22.35
CA TYR A 125 -31.62 -12.89 -23.48
C TYR A 125 -30.43 -12.01 -23.07
N PRO A 126 -29.58 -11.59 -24.04
CA PRO A 126 -28.43 -10.73 -23.74
C PRO A 126 -28.91 -9.36 -23.27
N ALA A 127 -28.45 -8.94 -22.10
CA ALA A 127 -28.71 -7.62 -21.55
C ALA A 127 -27.52 -6.69 -21.85
N LEU A 128 -27.83 -5.51 -22.38
CA LEU A 128 -26.84 -4.45 -22.61
C LEU A 128 -26.62 -3.67 -21.31
N MET A 129 -25.39 -3.63 -20.84
CA MET A 129 -25.02 -3.08 -19.53
C MET A 129 -23.79 -2.16 -19.57
N GLY A 130 -23.31 -1.81 -20.76
CA GLY A 130 -22.08 -1.05 -20.93
C GLY A 130 -22.09 0.35 -20.33
N THR A 131 -23.26 0.92 -20.01
CA THR A 131 -23.38 2.20 -19.29
C THR A 131 -23.26 2.05 -17.77
N ALA A 132 -23.43 0.84 -17.24
CA ALA A 132 -23.27 0.56 -15.81
C ALA A 132 -21.78 0.54 -15.40
N PHE A 133 -20.87 0.33 -16.35
CA PHE A 133 -19.43 0.29 -16.12
C PHE A 133 -18.78 1.59 -16.55
N SER A 134 -18.24 2.32 -15.59
CA SER A 134 -17.47 3.55 -15.84
C SER A 134 -16.25 3.64 -14.94
N THR A 135 -15.42 4.62 -15.23
CA THR A 135 -14.26 5.00 -14.40
C THR A 135 -14.63 5.50 -13.00
N TYR A 136 -15.93 5.64 -12.71
CA TYR A 136 -16.45 5.93 -11.37
C TYR A 136 -15.89 4.94 -10.34
N TYR A 137 -15.89 3.64 -10.63
CA TYR A 137 -15.42 2.62 -9.70
C TYR A 137 -13.90 2.65 -9.48
N ILE A 138 -13.13 3.05 -10.49
CA ILE A 138 -11.69 3.29 -10.34
C ILE A 138 -11.48 4.47 -9.38
N SER A 139 -12.20 5.56 -9.60
CA SER A 139 -12.10 6.78 -8.78
C SER A 139 -12.55 6.53 -7.34
N LEU A 140 -13.63 5.76 -7.15
CA LEU A 140 -14.10 5.26 -5.86
C LEU A 140 -13.02 4.42 -5.17
N SER A 141 -12.37 3.51 -5.90
CA SER A 141 -11.30 2.69 -5.31
C SER A 141 -10.13 3.56 -4.82
N ILE A 142 -9.69 4.54 -5.62
CA ILE A 142 -8.64 5.49 -5.21
C ILE A 142 -9.06 6.24 -3.95
N PHE A 143 -10.30 6.72 -3.89
CA PHE A 143 -10.83 7.42 -2.73
C PHE A 143 -10.85 6.54 -1.47
N LEU A 144 -11.35 5.31 -1.55
CA LEU A 144 -11.38 4.37 -0.43
C LEU A 144 -9.95 3.98 0.00
N GLY A 145 -9.05 3.71 -0.94
CA GLY A 145 -7.64 3.42 -0.66
C GLY A 145 -6.94 4.58 0.06
N PHE A 146 -7.25 5.81 -0.33
CA PHE A 146 -6.76 7.03 0.32
C PHE A 146 -7.36 7.20 1.72
N ALA A 147 -8.67 7.00 1.89
CA ALA A 147 -9.35 7.09 3.17
C ALA A 147 -8.81 6.10 4.21
N ILE A 148 -8.46 4.88 3.78
CA ILE A 148 -7.84 3.86 4.64
C ILE A 148 -6.42 4.24 5.01
N SER A 149 -5.65 4.80 4.07
CA SER A 149 -4.24 5.17 4.30
C SER A 149 -4.10 6.43 5.15
N PHE A 150 -5.03 7.38 4.99
CA PHE A 150 -4.97 8.71 5.57
C PHE A 150 -6.32 9.15 6.17
N PRO A 151 -6.84 8.44 7.19
CA PRO A 151 -8.19 8.67 7.71
C PRO A 151 -8.37 10.04 8.40
N ASP A 152 -7.28 10.60 8.95
CA ASP A 152 -7.31 11.88 9.68
C ASP A 152 -6.92 13.09 8.83
N MET A 153 -6.54 12.89 7.56
CA MET A 153 -6.33 13.99 6.62
C MET A 153 -7.65 14.75 6.41
N GLN A 154 -7.55 16.08 6.37
CA GLN A 154 -8.69 16.98 6.22
C GLN A 154 -8.79 17.47 4.79
N VAL A 155 -10.01 17.51 4.28
CA VAL A 155 -10.34 18.10 2.98
C VAL A 155 -11.36 19.21 3.21
N LEU A 156 -11.18 20.33 2.52
CA LEU A 156 -12.08 21.47 2.64
C LEU A 156 -13.30 21.25 1.74
N LEU A 157 -14.43 20.88 2.33
CA LEU A 157 -15.71 20.79 1.63
C LEU A 157 -16.13 22.20 1.20
N TYR A 158 -16.34 22.38 -0.10
CA TYR A 158 -16.62 23.67 -0.74
C TYR A 158 -15.63 24.79 -0.38
N PHE A 159 -14.37 24.44 -0.10
CA PHE A 159 -13.33 25.38 0.34
C PHE A 159 -13.60 26.08 1.69
N ILE A 160 -14.63 25.66 2.43
CA ILE A 160 -15.06 26.32 3.67
C ILE A 160 -14.92 25.38 4.87
N ILE A 161 -15.45 24.16 4.79
CA ILE A 161 -15.61 23.29 5.97
C ILE A 161 -14.52 22.19 5.95
N PRO A 162 -13.56 22.18 6.89
CA PRO A 162 -12.59 21.09 6.98
C PRO A 162 -13.26 19.82 7.51
N ILE A 163 -13.34 18.79 6.68
CA ILE A 163 -13.90 17.48 7.03
C ILE A 163 -12.81 16.43 6.91
N LYS A 164 -12.71 15.54 7.90
CA LYS A 164 -11.80 14.39 7.82
C LYS A 164 -12.30 13.39 6.78
N ILE A 165 -11.39 12.86 5.97
CA ILE A 165 -11.73 11.93 4.87
C ILE A 165 -12.48 10.69 5.36
N LYS A 166 -12.17 10.19 6.57
CA LYS A 166 -12.90 9.04 7.13
C LYS A 166 -14.41 9.23 7.20
N TRP A 167 -14.89 10.44 7.47
CA TRP A 167 -16.33 10.74 7.51
C TRP A 167 -16.96 10.70 6.13
N LEU A 168 -16.26 11.24 5.12
CA LEU A 168 -16.69 11.17 3.74
C LEU A 168 -16.72 9.71 3.25
N ALA A 169 -15.72 8.90 3.61
CA ALA A 169 -15.70 7.49 3.28
C ALA A 169 -16.85 6.70 3.93
N TYR A 170 -17.21 6.99 5.19
CA TYR A 170 -18.38 6.35 5.82
C TYR A 170 -19.69 6.75 5.13
N LEU A 171 -19.84 8.03 4.77
CA LEU A 171 -21.00 8.50 4.02
C LEU A 171 -21.10 7.82 2.66
N ASP A 172 -19.99 7.74 1.93
CA ASP A 172 -19.94 7.13 0.60
C ASP A 172 -20.26 5.63 0.65
N VAL A 173 -19.69 4.88 1.62
CA VAL A 173 -20.03 3.48 1.85
C VAL A 173 -21.51 3.30 2.24
N ALA A 174 -22.07 4.20 3.04
CA ALA A 174 -23.49 4.17 3.40
C ALA A 174 -24.41 4.41 2.18
N LEU A 175 -24.06 5.36 1.31
CA LEU A 175 -24.78 5.61 0.06
C LEU A 175 -24.68 4.40 -0.89
N LEU A 176 -23.51 3.79 -1.01
CA LEU A 176 -23.32 2.57 -1.78
C LEU A 176 -24.19 1.42 -1.22
N ALA A 177 -24.23 1.24 0.10
CA ALA A 177 -25.08 0.23 0.73
C ALA A 177 -26.58 0.47 0.46
N TYR A 178 -27.02 1.73 0.57
CA TYR A 178 -28.40 2.10 0.22
C TYR A 178 -28.73 1.84 -1.25
N SER A 179 -27.82 2.21 -2.16
CA SER A 179 -27.97 1.94 -3.60
C SER A 179 -28.01 0.44 -3.91
N MET A 180 -27.26 -0.38 -3.17
CA MET A 180 -27.28 -1.83 -3.29
C MET A 180 -28.64 -2.40 -2.84
N ILE A 181 -29.16 -1.97 -1.69
CA ILE A 181 -30.45 -2.44 -1.17
C ILE A 181 -31.59 -2.09 -2.13
N THR A 182 -31.64 -0.85 -2.62
CA THR A 182 -32.65 -0.39 -3.58
C THR A 182 -32.55 -1.12 -4.93
N SER A 183 -31.33 -1.44 -5.38
CA SER A 183 -31.11 -2.23 -6.60
C SER A 183 -31.60 -3.68 -6.45
N ILE A 184 -31.41 -4.30 -5.28
CA ILE A 184 -31.95 -5.66 -4.99
C ILE A 184 -33.48 -5.64 -5.01
N LEU A 185 -34.08 -4.64 -4.34
CA LEU A 185 -35.54 -4.51 -4.24
C LEU A 185 -36.23 -4.25 -5.59
N SER A 186 -35.53 -3.59 -6.52
CA SER A 186 -36.02 -3.33 -7.88
C SER A 186 -35.71 -4.46 -8.88
N GLY A 187 -35.05 -5.55 -8.44
CA GLY A 187 -34.65 -6.65 -9.32
C GLY A 187 -33.51 -6.32 -10.29
N ASN A 188 -32.83 -5.18 -10.09
CA ASN A 188 -31.70 -4.74 -10.92
C ASN A 188 -30.37 -5.21 -10.29
N TRP A 189 -30.03 -6.48 -10.53
CA TRP A 189 -28.81 -7.10 -10.02
C TRP A 189 -27.51 -6.48 -10.57
N ALA A 190 -27.59 -5.72 -11.68
CA ALA A 190 -26.44 -5.08 -12.31
C ALA A 190 -25.72 -4.13 -11.35
N GLY A 191 -26.45 -3.20 -10.71
CA GLY A 191 -25.87 -2.24 -9.78
C GLY A 191 -25.15 -2.91 -8.61
N CYS A 192 -25.71 -3.99 -8.08
CA CYS A 192 -25.13 -4.73 -6.95
C CYS A 192 -23.80 -5.38 -7.29
N VAL A 193 -23.71 -6.05 -8.44
CA VAL A 193 -22.47 -6.76 -8.83
C VAL A 193 -21.33 -5.77 -9.06
N VAL A 194 -21.58 -4.62 -9.69
CA VAL A 194 -20.51 -3.65 -9.94
C VAL A 194 -20.00 -3.03 -8.62
N ILE A 195 -20.90 -2.71 -7.70
CA ILE A 195 -20.54 -2.22 -6.36
C ILE A 195 -19.72 -3.27 -5.61
N LEU A 196 -20.16 -4.53 -5.60
CA LEU A 196 -19.45 -5.63 -4.94
C LEU A 196 -18.06 -5.86 -5.53
N CYS A 197 -17.90 -5.82 -6.86
CA CYS A 197 -16.60 -5.94 -7.51
C CYS A 197 -15.65 -4.80 -7.12
N SER A 198 -16.15 -3.57 -7.02
CA SER A 198 -15.34 -2.41 -6.61
C SER A 198 -14.87 -2.50 -5.16
N LEU A 199 -15.76 -2.92 -4.25
CA LEU A 199 -15.44 -3.17 -2.84
C LEU A 199 -14.49 -4.37 -2.68
N ALA A 200 -14.67 -5.42 -3.49
CA ALA A 200 -13.81 -6.59 -3.50
C ALA A 200 -12.36 -6.22 -3.89
N ASN A 201 -12.14 -5.31 -4.83
CA ASN A 201 -10.79 -4.84 -5.17
C ASN A 201 -10.08 -4.21 -3.96
N VAL A 202 -10.78 -3.32 -3.23
CA VAL A 202 -10.26 -2.68 -2.01
C VAL A 202 -9.92 -3.72 -0.95
N LEU A 203 -10.84 -4.67 -0.71
CA LEU A 203 -10.67 -5.75 0.27
C LEU A 203 -9.50 -6.68 -0.09
N VAL A 204 -9.44 -7.15 -1.34
CA VAL A 204 -8.39 -8.06 -1.82
C VAL A 204 -7.02 -7.39 -1.74
N PHE A 205 -6.90 -6.15 -2.20
CA PHE A 205 -5.64 -5.43 -2.10
C PHE A 205 -5.21 -5.24 -0.65
N PHE A 206 -6.13 -4.86 0.24
CA PHE A 206 -5.81 -4.68 1.65
C PHE A 206 -5.42 -6.00 2.32
N LEU A 207 -6.09 -7.12 1.98
CA LEU A 207 -5.71 -8.45 2.47
C LEU A 207 -4.33 -8.88 1.97
N MET A 208 -3.98 -8.59 0.71
CA MET A 208 -2.66 -8.88 0.13
C MET A 208 -1.55 -8.00 0.72
N THR A 209 -1.89 -6.77 1.08
CA THR A 209 -0.95 -5.78 1.63
C THR A 209 -0.83 -5.88 3.15
N ARG A 210 -1.82 -6.47 3.83
CA ARG A 210 -1.76 -6.78 5.26
C ARG A 210 -0.54 -7.64 5.47
N LYS A 211 0.48 -7.07 6.14
CA LYS A 211 1.68 -7.81 6.54
C LYS A 211 1.19 -9.03 7.31
N GLY A 212 1.27 -10.20 6.68
CA GLY A 212 1.07 -11.44 7.39
C GLY A 212 2.00 -11.39 8.59
N LYS A 213 1.47 -11.61 9.81
CA LYS A 213 2.26 -11.82 11.03
C LYS A 213 3.28 -12.98 10.91
N HIS A 214 3.45 -13.56 9.72
CA HIS A 214 4.40 -14.61 9.39
C HIS A 214 5.87 -14.21 9.66
N ASN A 215 6.24 -12.93 9.50
CA ASN A 215 7.58 -12.46 9.87
C ASN A 215 7.72 -12.09 11.36
N SER A 216 6.61 -11.93 12.09
CA SER A 216 6.63 -11.62 13.52
C SER A 216 7.27 -12.76 14.31
N PHE A 217 7.00 -14.03 13.98
CA PHE A 217 7.57 -15.15 14.73
C PHE A 217 9.09 -15.23 14.65
N ARG A 218 9.68 -15.10 13.46
CA ARG A 218 11.15 -15.13 13.29
C ARG A 218 11.83 -13.91 13.92
N GLN A 219 11.18 -12.74 13.82
CA GLN A 219 11.70 -11.50 14.40
C GLN A 219 11.54 -11.46 15.93
N ASN A 220 10.44 -11.99 16.47
CA ASN A 220 10.25 -12.18 17.92
C ASN A 220 11.19 -13.25 18.46
N ARG A 221 11.44 -14.32 17.69
CA ARG A 221 12.41 -15.36 18.07
C ARG A 221 13.82 -14.78 18.13
N ARG A 222 14.25 -14.01 17.12
CA ARG A 222 15.53 -13.26 17.15
C ARG A 222 15.59 -12.26 18.31
N ARG A 223 14.51 -11.50 18.58
CA ARG A 223 14.46 -10.59 19.74
C ARG A 223 14.55 -11.33 21.07
N LYS A 224 13.91 -12.50 21.21
CA LYS A 224 13.98 -13.34 22.40
C LYS A 224 15.36 -13.98 22.56
N GLU A 225 15.97 -14.45 21.48
CA GLU A 225 17.32 -15.00 21.46
C GLU A 225 18.36 -13.92 21.81
N PHE A 226 18.25 -12.72 21.22
CA PHE A 226 19.11 -11.58 21.58
C PHE A 226 18.92 -11.15 23.03
N LYS A 227 17.67 -11.04 23.51
CA LYS A 227 17.39 -10.70 24.91
C LYS A 227 17.94 -11.76 25.88
N LYS A 228 17.89 -13.05 25.52
CA LYS A 228 18.52 -14.14 26.29
C LYS A 228 20.05 -14.10 26.25
N ALA A 229 20.65 -13.74 25.12
CA ALA A 229 22.11 -13.61 24.99
C ALA A 229 22.64 -12.43 25.82
N VAL A 230 21.95 -11.28 25.77
CA VAL A 230 22.29 -10.10 26.59
C VAL A 230 22.11 -10.41 28.08
N SER A 231 20.99 -11.02 28.48
CA SER A 231 20.77 -11.37 29.89
C SER A 231 21.77 -12.41 30.40
N ARG A 232 22.26 -13.31 29.54
CA ARG A 232 23.33 -14.26 29.90
C ARG A 232 24.67 -13.54 30.07
N GLY A 233 25.03 -12.63 29.16
CA GLY A 233 26.24 -11.82 29.29
C GLY A 233 26.22 -10.91 30.52
N GLU A 234 25.08 -10.32 30.86
CA GLU A 234 24.90 -9.52 32.09
C GLU A 234 24.95 -10.38 33.36
N ALA A 235 24.39 -11.59 33.35
CA ALA A 235 24.46 -12.53 34.48
C ALA A 235 25.87 -13.09 34.67
N GLU A 236 26.62 -13.32 33.59
CA GLU A 236 28.02 -13.72 33.61
C GLU A 236 28.93 -12.61 34.15
N TYR A 237 28.62 -11.34 33.83
CA TYR A 237 29.30 -10.16 34.37
C TYR A 237 29.05 -9.92 35.87
N ARG A 238 27.86 -10.30 36.38
CA ARG A 238 27.51 -10.17 37.80
C ARG A 238 27.98 -11.32 38.70
N ASN A 239 28.52 -12.39 38.14
CA ASN A 239 29.10 -13.47 38.94
C ASN A 239 30.44 -13.03 39.54
N LEU A 240 30.63 -13.24 40.85
CA LEU A 240 31.88 -12.89 41.56
C LEU A 240 33.14 -13.56 40.96
N ASN A 241 32.98 -14.68 40.26
CA ASN A 241 34.06 -15.40 39.56
C ASN A 241 34.10 -15.12 38.04
N GLY A 242 33.35 -14.14 37.56
CA GLY A 242 33.30 -13.74 36.14
C GLY A 242 34.64 -13.23 35.64
N ILE A 243 34.97 -13.57 34.40
CA ILE A 243 36.21 -13.20 33.68
C ILE A 243 36.45 -11.70 33.83
N THR A 244 37.54 -11.31 34.48
CA THR A 244 37.98 -9.91 34.57
C THR A 244 38.32 -9.41 33.17
N LYS A 245 37.69 -8.33 32.72
CA LYS A 245 37.98 -7.76 31.39
C LYS A 245 39.39 -7.19 31.33
N HIS A 246 39.84 -6.61 32.46
CA HIS A 246 41.11 -5.90 32.52
C HIS A 246 42.07 -6.50 33.54
N LYS A 247 43.33 -6.68 33.12
CA LYS A 247 44.41 -7.24 33.92
C LYS A 247 45.73 -6.57 33.55
N CYS A 248 46.44 -6.04 34.54
CA CYS A 248 47.75 -5.44 34.30
C CYS A 248 48.78 -6.52 33.93
N ALA A 249 49.50 -6.31 32.83
CA ALA A 249 50.54 -7.22 32.34
C ALA A 249 51.76 -7.34 33.26
N ILE A 250 52.01 -6.34 34.13
CA ILE A 250 53.18 -6.32 35.04
C ILE A 250 52.84 -6.86 36.42
N CYS A 251 51.88 -6.24 37.12
CA CYS A 251 51.57 -6.59 38.51
C CYS A 251 50.42 -7.58 38.66
N GLY A 252 49.73 -7.92 37.58
CA GLY A 252 48.62 -8.88 37.59
C GLY A 252 47.33 -8.40 38.26
N ARG A 253 47.28 -7.17 38.79
CA ARG A 253 46.06 -6.57 39.36
C ARG A 253 44.95 -6.50 38.33
N THR A 254 43.73 -6.70 38.81
CA THR A 254 42.49 -6.69 38.02
C THR A 254 41.50 -5.68 38.59
N GLU A 255 40.44 -5.37 37.86
CA GLU A 255 39.36 -4.44 38.29
C GLU A 255 38.65 -4.86 39.58
N LYS A 256 38.87 -6.09 40.07
CA LYS A 256 38.32 -6.59 41.33
C LYS A 256 39.16 -6.21 42.55
N ASP A 257 40.44 -5.87 42.35
CA ASP A 257 41.36 -5.61 43.45
C ASP A 257 41.19 -4.19 44.03
N ASP A 258 40.83 -3.21 43.21
CA ASP A 258 40.47 -1.85 43.65
C ASP A 258 39.53 -1.18 42.63
N PRO A 259 38.35 -0.67 43.04
CA PRO A 259 37.39 -0.01 42.16
C PRO A 259 37.89 1.27 41.48
N ASN A 260 38.95 1.89 41.98
CA ASN A 260 39.50 3.15 41.45
C ASN A 260 40.65 2.95 40.46
N LEU A 261 41.10 1.71 40.22
CA LEU A 261 42.16 1.43 39.26
C LEU A 261 41.64 1.55 37.83
N GLU A 262 42.24 2.44 37.04
CA GLU A 262 42.03 2.47 35.59
C GLU A 262 43.08 1.63 34.86
N PHE A 263 42.62 0.87 33.86
CA PHE A 263 43.47 0.10 32.96
C PHE A 263 43.49 0.76 31.58
N ARG A 264 44.68 0.93 31.01
CA ARG A 264 44.87 1.53 29.69
C ARG A 264 45.86 0.73 28.85
N PHE A 265 45.66 0.75 27.54
CA PHE A 265 46.61 0.18 26.58
C PHE A 265 47.74 1.16 26.30
N CYS A 266 48.95 0.63 26.14
CA CYS A 266 50.05 1.42 25.62
C CYS A 266 50.03 1.40 24.08
N SER A 267 49.95 2.58 23.46
CA SER A 267 49.94 2.72 21.99
C SER A 267 51.27 2.35 21.32
N ARG A 268 52.35 2.21 22.09
CA ARG A 268 53.70 1.90 21.60
C ARG A 268 54.09 0.44 21.77
N CYS A 269 53.34 -0.33 22.55
CA CYS A 269 53.59 -1.76 22.73
C CYS A 269 52.93 -2.56 21.60
N ASN A 270 53.60 -3.62 21.17
CA ASN A 270 53.08 -4.53 20.16
C ASN A 270 52.23 -5.64 20.83
N GLY A 271 50.91 -5.53 20.70
CA GLY A 271 49.96 -6.47 21.29
C GLY A 271 48.95 -5.81 22.23
N ASN A 272 47.94 -6.57 22.64
CA ASN A 272 46.86 -6.10 23.52
C ASN A 272 47.25 -6.23 25.00
N TYR A 273 48.30 -5.53 25.41
CA TYR A 273 48.72 -5.47 26.81
C TYR A 273 48.11 -4.25 27.51
N GLU A 274 47.43 -4.50 28.62
CA GLU A 274 46.86 -3.47 29.47
C GLU A 274 47.75 -3.22 30.69
N TYR A 275 47.81 -1.96 31.11
CA TYR A 275 48.59 -1.52 32.26
C TYR A 275 47.69 -0.71 33.20
N CYS A 276 47.86 -0.87 34.52
CA CYS A 276 47.22 0.01 35.50
C CYS A 276 47.90 1.39 35.48
N GLN A 277 47.24 2.40 36.05
CA GLN A 277 47.77 3.78 36.11
C GLN A 277 49.23 3.88 36.60
N ASP A 278 49.58 3.09 37.62
CA ASP A 278 50.93 3.04 38.19
C ASP A 278 52.00 2.50 37.22
N HIS A 279 51.62 1.60 36.31
CA HIS A 279 52.53 0.90 35.40
C HIS A 279 52.44 1.41 33.95
N LEU A 280 51.49 2.28 33.63
CA LEU A 280 51.31 2.79 32.27
C LEU A 280 52.50 3.63 31.78
N PHE A 281 53.21 4.31 32.68
CA PHE A 281 54.34 5.17 32.31
C PHE A 281 55.71 4.63 32.72
N THR A 282 55.73 3.52 33.44
CA THR A 282 56.96 2.91 34.01
C THR A 282 57.29 1.55 33.42
N HIS A 283 56.47 1.04 32.48
CA HIS A 283 56.73 -0.22 31.80
C HIS A 283 57.76 -0.09 30.68
N GLU A 284 58.52 -1.15 30.46
CA GLU A 284 59.31 -1.30 29.26
C GLU A 284 58.41 -1.71 28.09
N HIS A 285 58.55 -1.02 26.96
CA HIS A 285 57.73 -1.30 25.78
C HIS A 285 58.12 -2.65 25.18
N VAL A 286 57.13 -3.54 25.09
CA VAL A 286 57.25 -4.80 24.37
C VAL A 286 57.19 -4.48 22.87
N LYS A 287 58.28 -4.76 22.15
CA LYS A 287 58.41 -4.53 20.70
C LYS A 287 57.84 -5.70 19.90
#